data_AF-A0A9D5F7Q3-F1
#
_entry.id   AF-A0A9D5F7Q3-F1
#
_cell.length_a   1.000
_cell.length_b   1.000
_cell.length_c   1.000
_cell.angle_alpha   90.00
_cell.angle_beta   90.00
_cell.angle_gamma   90.00
#
_symmetry.space_group_name_H-M   'P 1'
#
loop_
_entity.id
_entity.type
_entity.pdbx_description
1 polymer ?
#
loop_
_entity_poly.entity_id
_entity_poly.type
_entity_poly.pdbx_seq_one_letter_code
_entity_poly.pdbx_strand_id
1 'polypeptide(L)'
;MTVMSNKLKHFFLQSAGWLFYLSLLMGLALMLPTSTFDSESKDFIFLIGAVGIWRYSMGATHFVRGMIFLYIVYPHLRRKVRKLGKAADPSHVYLMVTSFRIDALTTAQVYSSVIREAIDCGLPATMVCSIVEMSDELLVKALWARMNPPDRVK
;
A
#
# COMPACT_ATOMS: atom_id res chain seq x y z
N MET A 1 21.59 8.03 -37.57
CA MET A 1 22.66 7.16 -37.04
C MET A 1 22.92 7.32 -35.52
N THR A 2 22.77 8.51 -34.94
CA THR A 2 23.02 8.81 -33.51
C THR A 2 22.08 8.09 -32.53
N VAL A 3 20.80 7.94 -32.87
CA VAL A 3 19.80 7.27 -32.00
C VAL A 3 20.07 5.77 -31.83
N MET A 4 20.52 5.09 -32.90
CA MET A 4 20.81 3.65 -32.87
C MET A 4 22.09 3.35 -32.07
N SER A 5 23.09 4.22 -32.16
CA SER A 5 24.32 4.14 -31.35
C SER A 5 24.04 4.31 -29.84
N ASN A 6 23.14 5.22 -29.46
CA ASN A 6 22.78 5.42 -28.05
C ASN A 6 22.00 4.23 -27.46
N LYS A 7 21.08 3.62 -28.21
CA LYS A 7 20.37 2.41 -27.76
C LYS A 7 21.34 1.26 -27.51
N LEU A 8 22.31 1.08 -28.41
CA LEU A 8 23.31 0.02 -28.29
C LEU A 8 24.23 0.23 -27.08
N LYS A 9 24.70 1.46 -26.84
CA LYS A 9 25.47 1.81 -25.63
C LYS A 9 24.67 1.56 -24.34
N HIS A 10 23.40 1.95 -24.31
CA HIS A 10 22.52 1.69 -23.16
C HIS A 10 22.34 0.20 -22.90
N PHE A 11 22.14 -0.60 -23.95
CA PHE A 11 22.04 -2.04 -23.85
C PHE A 11 23.31 -2.64 -23.23
N PHE A 12 24.49 -2.29 -23.77
CA PHE A 12 25.76 -2.80 -23.24
C PHE A 12 26.02 -2.39 -21.78
N LEU A 13 25.69 -1.15 -21.41
CA LEU A 13 25.83 -0.69 -20.02
C LEU A 13 24.88 -1.42 -19.07
N GLN A 14 23.63 -1.66 -19.48
CA GLN A 14 22.70 -2.46 -18.69
C GLN A 14 23.19 -3.90 -18.55
N SER A 15 23.60 -4.54 -19.64
CA SER A 15 24.15 -5.90 -19.61
C SER A 15 25.39 -6.00 -18.73
N ALA A 16 26.32 -5.04 -18.82
CA ALA A 16 27.50 -4.99 -17.96
C ALA A 16 27.12 -4.82 -16.48
N GLY A 17 26.14 -3.97 -16.19
CA GLY A 17 25.59 -3.79 -14.84
C GLY A 17 25.00 -5.09 -14.27
N TRP A 18 24.18 -5.79 -15.07
CA TRP A 18 23.63 -7.10 -14.68
C TRP A 18 24.70 -8.16 -14.48
N LEU A 19 25.70 -8.23 -15.37
CA LEU A 19 26.81 -9.17 -15.25
C LEU A 19 27.65 -8.90 -14.00
N PHE A 20 27.95 -7.63 -13.72
CA PHE A 20 28.66 -7.23 -12.50
C PHE A 20 27.86 -7.62 -11.25
N TYR A 21 26.56 -7.32 -11.24
CA TYR A 21 25.67 -7.69 -10.15
C TYR A 21 25.61 -9.20 -9.91
N LEU A 22 25.41 -10.00 -10.96
CA LEU A 22 25.38 -11.46 -10.87
C LEU A 22 26.73 -12.03 -10.41
N SER A 23 27.85 -11.46 -10.90
CA SER A 23 29.19 -11.88 -10.49
C SER A 23 29.43 -11.58 -9.02
N LEU A 24 28.96 -10.43 -8.51
CA LEU A 24 29.04 -10.08 -7.10
C LEU A 24 28.20 -11.03 -6.24
N LEU A 25 26.96 -11.32 -6.64
CA LEU A 25 26.09 -12.28 -5.95
C LEU A 25 26.70 -13.68 -5.93
N MET A 26 27.26 -14.14 -7.06
CA MET A 26 27.93 -15.43 -7.16
C MET A 26 29.18 -15.45 -6.27
N GLY A 27 29.97 -14.38 -6.26
CA GLY A 27 31.13 -14.24 -5.37
C GLY A 27 30.74 -14.36 -3.91
N LEU A 28 29.68 -13.67 -3.48
CA LEU A 28 29.13 -13.79 -2.13
C LEU A 28 28.65 -15.21 -1.83
N ALA A 29 27.95 -15.86 -2.77
CA ALA A 29 27.47 -17.23 -2.61
C ALA A 29 28.63 -18.23 -2.44
N LEU A 30 29.72 -18.08 -3.20
CA LEU A 30 30.91 -18.92 -3.11
C LEU A 30 31.70 -18.72 -1.82
N MET A 31 31.56 -17.56 -1.16
CA MET A 31 32.18 -17.32 0.16
C MET A 31 31.38 -17.92 1.31
N LEU A 32 30.13 -18.34 1.09
CA LEU A 32 29.30 -18.95 2.12
C LEU A 32 29.62 -20.45 2.27
N PRO A 33 29.58 -21.00 3.50
CA PRO A 33 29.72 -22.44 3.73
C PRO A 33 28.67 -23.24 2.95
N THR A 34 29.03 -24.41 2.43
CA THR A 34 28.08 -25.26 1.68
C THR A 34 26.86 -25.68 2.50
N SER A 35 26.98 -25.74 3.83
CA SER A 35 25.85 -25.97 4.74
C SER A 35 24.75 -24.92 4.56
N THR A 36 25.08 -23.66 4.25
CA THR A 36 24.08 -22.60 4.06
C THR A 36 23.13 -22.83 2.89
N PHE A 37 23.44 -23.76 1.98
CA PHE A 37 22.58 -24.15 0.85
C PHE A 37 21.89 -25.51 1.07
N ASP A 38 22.22 -26.21 2.15
CA ASP A 38 21.58 -27.47 2.54
C ASP A 38 20.38 -27.17 3.45
N SER A 39 19.18 -27.55 2.99
CA SER A 39 17.92 -27.31 3.69
C SER A 39 17.81 -28.03 5.03
N GLU A 40 18.58 -29.10 5.26
CA GLU A 40 18.61 -29.83 6.53
C GLU A 40 19.61 -29.24 7.53
N SER A 41 20.45 -28.30 7.09
CA SER A 41 21.43 -27.68 7.97
C SER A 41 20.81 -26.67 8.94
N LYS A 42 21.47 -26.51 10.09
CA LYS A 42 21.11 -25.47 11.05
C LYS A 42 21.30 -24.07 10.46
N ASP A 43 22.36 -23.87 9.68
CA ASP A 43 22.72 -22.57 9.10
C ASP A 43 21.63 -22.06 8.16
N PHE A 44 21.10 -22.94 7.30
CA PHE A 44 19.99 -22.62 6.41
C PHE A 44 18.73 -22.22 7.18
N ILE A 45 18.37 -23.00 8.21
CA ILE A 45 17.20 -22.73 9.05
C ILE A 45 17.34 -21.40 9.80
N PHE A 46 18.52 -21.09 10.36
CA PHE A 46 18.76 -19.82 11.03
C PHE A 46 18.69 -18.62 10.08
N LEU A 47 19.23 -18.76 8.86
CA LEU A 47 19.21 -17.70 7.86
C LEU A 47 17.77 -17.41 7.41
N ILE A 48 17.01 -18.44 7.04
CA ILE A 48 15.58 -18.28 6.71
C ILE A 48 14.78 -17.76 7.90
N GLY A 49 15.10 -18.21 9.11
CA GLY A 49 14.52 -17.71 10.35
C GLY A 49 14.77 -16.21 10.55
N ALA A 50 15.99 -15.73 10.33
CA ALA A 50 16.33 -14.30 10.43
C ALA A 50 15.58 -13.46 9.38
N VAL A 51 15.52 -13.93 8.12
CA VAL A 51 14.74 -13.27 7.06
C VAL A 51 13.25 -13.25 7.40
N GLY A 52 12.73 -14.37 7.91
CA GLY A 52 11.35 -14.49 8.39
C GLY A 52 11.07 -13.49 9.52
N ILE A 53 11.93 -13.44 10.54
CA ILE A 53 11.81 -12.48 11.64
C ILE A 53 11.78 -11.06 11.10
N TRP A 54 12.70 -10.68 10.21
CA TRP A 54 12.67 -9.34 9.60
C TRP A 54 11.37 -9.08 8.84
N ARG A 55 10.96 -10.02 7.98
CA ARG A 55 9.76 -9.90 7.14
C ARG A 55 8.47 -9.75 7.95
N TYR A 56 8.32 -10.54 9.00
CA TYR A 56 7.14 -10.56 9.84
C TYR A 56 7.18 -9.51 10.95
N SER A 57 8.36 -9.11 11.44
CA SER A 57 8.49 -8.01 12.41
C SER A 57 7.99 -6.70 11.82
N MET A 58 8.31 -6.40 10.56
CA MET A 58 7.76 -5.21 9.89
C MET A 58 6.23 -5.24 9.85
N GLY A 59 5.64 -6.38 9.47
CA GLY A 59 4.18 -6.57 9.49
C GLY A 59 3.59 -6.40 10.89
N ALA A 60 4.21 -7.02 11.89
CA ALA A 60 3.80 -6.94 13.29
C ALA A 60 3.88 -5.50 13.83
N THR A 61 4.95 -4.76 13.55
CA THR A 61 5.08 -3.36 13.94
C THR A 61 3.96 -2.51 13.33
N HIS A 62 3.67 -2.66 12.03
CA HIS A 62 2.58 -1.93 11.39
C HIS A 62 1.21 -2.32 11.95
N PHE A 63 0.98 -3.61 12.21
CA PHE A 63 -0.24 -4.11 12.79
C PHE A 63 -0.46 -3.55 14.21
N VAL A 64 0.53 -3.69 15.10
CA VAL A 64 0.46 -3.17 16.48
C VAL A 64 0.25 -1.66 16.46
N ARG A 65 0.97 -0.92 15.61
CA ARG A 65 0.78 0.53 15.45
C ARG A 65 -0.64 0.86 15.00
N GLY A 66 -1.18 0.09 14.05
CA GLY A 66 -2.57 0.22 13.60
C GLY A 66 -3.58 -0.04 14.71
N MET A 67 -3.38 -1.07 15.52
CA MET A 67 -4.24 -1.40 16.66
C MET A 67 -4.19 -0.29 17.73
N ILE A 68 -3.00 0.20 18.07
CA ILE A 68 -2.84 1.33 18.99
C ILE A 68 -3.57 2.58 18.45
N PHE A 69 -3.42 2.86 17.15
CA PHE A 69 -4.11 4.00 16.56
C PHE A 69 -5.63 3.84 16.63
N LEU A 70 -6.16 2.69 16.22
CA LEU A 70 -7.60 2.43 16.12
C LEU A 70 -8.28 2.46 17.50
N TYR A 71 -7.68 1.84 18.51
CA TYR A 71 -8.33 1.63 19.81
C TYR A 71 -7.94 2.65 20.89
N ILE A 72 -6.78 3.32 20.77
CA ILE A 72 -6.29 4.23 21.81
C ILE A 72 -6.22 5.66 21.27
N VAL A 73 -5.47 5.89 20.19
CA VAL A 73 -5.16 7.26 19.72
C VAL A 73 -6.38 7.91 19.07
N TYR A 74 -7.04 7.23 18.13
CA TYR A 74 -8.18 7.77 17.40
C TYR A 74 -9.35 8.14 18.32
N PRO A 75 -9.79 7.28 19.27
CA PRO A 75 -10.86 7.65 20.20
C PRO A 75 -10.50 8.87 21.06
N HIS A 76 -9.23 9.02 21.46
CA HIS A 76 -8.76 10.19 22.20
C HIS A 76 -8.83 11.46 21.36
N LEU A 77 -8.32 11.43 20.12
CA LEU A 77 -8.39 12.55 19.19
C LEU A 77 -9.84 12.93 18.88
N ARG A 78 -10.70 11.95 18.62
CA ARG A 78 -12.14 12.16 18.36
C ARG A 78 -12.83 12.87 19.53
N ARG A 79 -12.52 12.50 20.78
CA ARG A 79 -13.06 13.20 21.97
C ARG A 79 -12.57 14.64 22.05
N LYS A 80 -11.32 14.92 21.70
CA LYS A 80 -10.78 16.29 21.68
C LYS A 80 -11.48 17.16 20.63
N VAL A 81 -11.61 16.67 19.41
CA VAL A 81 -12.31 17.39 18.32
C VAL A 81 -13.75 17.67 18.72
N ARG A 82 -14.46 16.69 19.30
CA ARG A 82 -15.84 16.90 19.77
C ARG A 82 -15.97 18.00 20.84
N LYS A 83 -14.94 18.23 21.67
CA LYS A 83 -14.93 19.32 22.65
C LYS A 83 -14.71 20.70 22.01
N LEU A 84 -13.93 20.76 20.93
CA LEU A 84 -13.68 22.00 20.18
C LEU A 84 -14.90 22.41 19.34
N GLY A 85 -15.77 21.46 19.00
CA GLY A 85 -17.00 21.72 18.24
C GLY A 85 -16.70 22.27 16.85
N LYS A 86 -17.57 23.15 16.35
CA LYS A 86 -17.49 23.71 14.99
C LYS A 86 -16.20 24.46 14.68
N ALA A 87 -15.47 24.93 15.69
CA ALA A 87 -14.20 25.61 15.50
C ALA A 87 -13.09 24.67 14.95
N ALA A 88 -13.27 23.36 15.07
CA ALA A 88 -12.33 22.35 14.56
C ALA A 88 -12.80 21.70 13.25
N ASP A 89 -13.98 22.06 12.73
CA ASP A 89 -14.49 21.49 11.49
C ASP A 89 -13.66 22.01 10.30
N PRO A 90 -13.13 21.12 9.43
CA PRO A 90 -12.46 21.57 8.23
C PRO A 90 -13.47 22.17 7.24
N SER A 91 -13.00 23.07 6.39
CA SER A 91 -13.83 23.65 5.31
C SER A 91 -14.22 22.62 4.25
N HIS A 92 -13.39 21.60 4.05
CA HIS A 92 -13.61 20.53 3.08
C HIS A 92 -12.81 19.27 3.44
N VAL A 93 -13.36 18.08 3.16
CA VAL A 93 -12.71 16.78 3.41
C VAL A 93 -12.39 16.09 2.09
N TYR A 94 -11.16 15.59 1.95
CA TYR A 94 -10.76 14.77 0.79
C TYR A 94 -10.51 13.34 1.23
N LEU A 95 -11.22 12.40 0.58
CA LEU A 95 -11.13 10.96 0.85
C LEU A 95 -10.46 10.28 -0.34
N MET A 96 -9.14 10.09 -0.26
CA MET A 96 -8.37 9.42 -1.31
C MET A 96 -8.37 7.92 -1.08
N VAL A 97 -8.85 7.16 -2.07
CA VAL A 97 -8.87 5.70 -2.05
C VAL A 97 -8.05 5.19 -3.23
N THR A 98 -6.98 4.46 -2.95
CA THR A 98 -6.14 3.82 -3.96
C THR A 98 -6.46 2.33 -4.02
N SER A 99 -6.87 1.83 -5.18
CA SER A 99 -7.13 0.41 -5.42
C SER A 99 -6.29 -0.10 -6.58
N PHE A 100 -5.66 -1.26 -6.41
CA PHE A 100 -4.95 -1.97 -7.47
C PHE A 100 -5.10 -3.48 -7.28
N ARG A 101 -5.80 -4.13 -8.23
CA ARG A 101 -6.00 -5.60 -8.25
C ARG A 101 -6.52 -6.16 -6.93
N ILE A 102 -7.52 -5.50 -6.38
CA ILE A 102 -8.25 -5.95 -5.19
C ILE A 102 -9.50 -6.71 -5.67
N ASP A 103 -9.89 -7.76 -4.94
CA ASP A 103 -11.09 -8.50 -5.28
C ASP A 103 -12.36 -7.63 -5.13
N ALA A 104 -13.39 -7.93 -5.92
CA ALA A 104 -14.57 -7.09 -6.02
C ALA A 104 -15.34 -6.93 -4.70
N LEU A 105 -15.34 -7.95 -3.82
CA LEU A 105 -16.04 -7.87 -2.54
C LEU A 105 -15.34 -6.89 -1.61
N THR A 106 -14.02 -6.99 -1.48
CA THR A 106 -13.21 -6.05 -0.69
C THR A 106 -13.33 -4.63 -1.24
N THR A 107 -13.24 -4.46 -2.56
CA THR A 107 -13.44 -3.16 -3.22
C THR A 107 -14.82 -2.58 -2.87
N ALA A 108 -15.88 -3.39 -2.99
CA ALA A 108 -17.23 -2.94 -2.67
C ALA A 108 -17.39 -2.51 -1.21
N GLN A 109 -16.81 -3.25 -0.27
CA GLN A 109 -16.85 -2.93 1.16
C GLN A 109 -16.14 -1.60 1.47
N VAL A 110 -14.94 -1.40 0.93
CA VAL A 110 -14.15 -0.19 1.14
C VAL A 110 -14.88 1.02 0.59
N TYR A 111 -15.26 1.00 -0.70
CA TYR A 111 -15.94 2.13 -1.31
C TYR A 111 -17.31 2.41 -0.68
N SER A 112 -18.05 1.38 -0.30
CA SER A 112 -19.31 1.56 0.43
C SER A 112 -19.12 2.27 1.78
N SER A 113 -18.06 1.90 2.50
CA SER A 113 -17.72 2.52 3.78
C SER A 113 -17.31 3.98 3.60
N VAL A 114 -16.51 4.27 2.58
CA VAL A 114 -16.02 5.64 2.30
C VAL A 114 -17.15 6.55 1.82
N ILE A 115 -18.02 6.09 0.92
CA ILE A 115 -19.17 6.87 0.46
C ILE A 115 -20.10 7.18 1.64
N ARG A 116 -20.37 6.18 2.51
CA ARG A 116 -21.16 6.39 3.72
C ARG A 116 -20.54 7.42 4.65
N GLU A 117 -19.25 7.33 4.93
CA GLU A 117 -18.56 8.31 5.78
C GLU A 117 -18.59 9.72 5.17
N ALA A 118 -18.43 9.84 3.85
CA ALA A 118 -18.54 11.12 3.15
C ALA A 118 -19.94 11.75 3.31
N ILE A 119 -20.99 10.93 3.29
CA ILE A 119 -22.37 11.37 3.56
C ILE A 119 -22.53 11.77 5.03
N ASP A 120 -22.14 10.88 5.94
CA ASP A 120 -22.40 10.97 7.38
C ASP A 120 -21.58 12.08 8.06
N CYS A 121 -20.41 12.45 7.51
CA CYS A 121 -19.58 13.50 8.08
C CYS A 121 -20.25 14.88 8.08
N GLY A 122 -21.26 15.10 7.22
CA GLY A 122 -22.02 16.36 7.16
C GLY A 122 -21.25 17.56 6.59
N LEU A 123 -19.98 17.38 6.22
CA LEU A 123 -19.11 18.41 5.66
C LEU A 123 -19.06 18.31 4.12
N PRO A 124 -18.65 19.37 3.42
CA PRO A 124 -18.27 19.26 2.02
C PRO A 124 -17.16 18.22 1.87
N ALA A 125 -17.37 17.24 1.00
CA ALA A 125 -16.46 16.11 0.84
C ALA A 125 -16.20 15.78 -0.62
N THR A 126 -14.99 15.34 -0.93
CA THR A 126 -14.62 14.84 -2.25
C THR A 126 -13.89 13.51 -2.14
N MET A 127 -14.44 12.49 -2.78
CA MET A 127 -13.83 11.18 -2.90
C MET A 127 -12.96 11.14 -4.16
N VAL A 128 -11.69 10.79 -4.00
CA VAL A 128 -10.74 10.64 -5.12
C VAL A 128 -10.45 9.16 -5.28
N CYS A 129 -11.04 8.56 -6.32
CA CYS A 129 -10.86 7.14 -6.64
C CYS A 129 -9.65 6.99 -7.57
N SER A 130 -8.53 6.50 -7.03
CA SER A 130 -7.36 6.09 -7.81
C SER A 130 -7.49 4.61 -8.15
N ILE A 131 -8.15 4.33 -9.27
CA ILE A 131 -8.44 2.99 -9.78
C ILE A 131 -7.74 2.76 -11.12
N VAL A 132 -7.45 1.50 -11.43
CA VAL A 132 -6.77 1.09 -12.67
C VAL A 132 -7.67 0.28 -13.59
N GLU A 133 -8.63 -0.47 -13.04
CA GLU A 133 -9.48 -1.38 -13.80
C GLU A 133 -10.89 -0.82 -14.03
N MET A 134 -11.45 -1.07 -15.21
CA MET A 134 -12.81 -0.66 -15.59
C MET A 134 -13.89 -1.33 -14.72
N SER A 135 -13.64 -2.56 -14.27
CA SER A 135 -14.51 -3.28 -13.34
C SER A 135 -14.71 -2.51 -12.03
N ASP A 136 -13.61 -1.99 -11.45
CA ASP A 136 -13.64 -1.16 -10.25
C ASP A 136 -14.41 0.15 -10.52
N GLU A 137 -14.22 0.77 -11.69
CA GLU A 137 -14.93 2.00 -12.05
C GLU A 137 -16.46 1.79 -12.09
N LEU A 138 -16.90 0.72 -12.75
CA LEU A 138 -18.32 0.38 -12.85
C LEU A 138 -18.91 0.06 -11.48
N LEU A 139 -18.17 -0.67 -10.65
CA LEU A 139 -18.57 -0.99 -9.28
C LEU A 139 -18.74 0.27 -8.43
N VAL A 140 -17.77 1.19 -8.47
CA VAL A 140 -17.82 2.46 -7.72
C VAL A 140 -19.00 3.32 -8.19
N LYS A 141 -19.21 3.45 -9.51
CA LYS A 141 -20.36 4.19 -10.06
C LYS A 141 -21.70 3.58 -9.65
N ALA A 142 -21.81 2.26 -9.64
CA ALA A 142 -23.02 1.57 -9.21
C ALA A 142 -23.30 1.80 -7.71
N LEU A 143 -22.25 1.74 -6.87
CA LEU A 143 -22.37 2.05 -5.44
C LEU A 143 -22.77 3.51 -5.22
N TRP A 144 -22.16 4.44 -5.94
CA TRP A 144 -22.48 5.87 -5.88
C TRP A 144 -23.94 6.14 -6.22
N ALA A 145 -24.41 5.61 -7.36
CA ALA A 145 -25.81 5.76 -7.79
C ALA A 145 -26.78 5.14 -6.78
N ARG A 146 -26.43 3.98 -6.20
CA ARG A 146 -27.26 3.31 -5.19
C ARG A 146 -27.36 4.11 -3.89
N MET A 147 -26.27 4.74 -3.45
CA MET A 147 -26.23 5.50 -2.19
C MET A 147 -26.76 6.92 -2.33
N ASN A 148 -26.82 7.44 -3.56
CA ASN A 148 -27.33 8.77 -3.90
C ASN A 148 -26.82 9.86 -2.94
N PRO A 149 -25.49 10.06 -2.86
CA PRO A 149 -24.92 11.03 -1.95
C PRO A 149 -25.41 12.45 -2.30
N PRO A 150 -25.54 13.34 -1.29
CA PRO A 150 -26.03 14.70 -1.49
C PRO A 150 -25.01 15.56 -2.24
N ASP A 151 -25.45 16.65 -2.86
CA ASP A 151 -24.63 17.53 -3.73
C ASP A 151 -23.33 18.07 -3.11
N ARG A 152 -23.24 18.10 -1.77
CA ARG A 152 -22.02 18.49 -1.03
C ARG A 152 -20.90 17.45 -1.13
N VAL A 153 -21.21 16.22 -1.52
CA VAL A 153 -20.30 15.09 -1.65
C VAL A 153 -20.05 14.83 -3.13
N LYS A 154 -18.79 14.83 -3.54
CA LYS A 154 -18.35 14.72 -4.94
C LYS A 154 -17.39 13.56 -5.16
#